data_AF-A0A7K0R9J2-F1
#
_entry.id   AF-A0A7K0R9J2-F1
#
_cell.length_a   1.000
_cell.length_b   1.000
_cell.length_c   1.000
_cell.angle_alpha   90.00
_cell.angle_beta   90.00
_cell.angle_gamma   90.00
#
_symmetry.space_group_name_H-M   'P 1'
#
loop_
_entity.id
_entity.type
_entity.pdbx_description
1 polymer ?
#
loop_
_entity_poly.entity_id
_entity_poly.type
_entity_poly.pdbx_seq_one_letter_code
_entity_poly.pdbx_strand_id
1 'polypeptide(L)'
;MAKLKLPVPPIPPQLKPLPKRPGKVYGPQTPLEHAGEAAATAVGWIDERTSLSGAARWMMFRKVPKGTNWFYTLGSATMFSFLSQAVTGIFLAMYYVPSSTRAYESIRYINNDVFLGEFVHGMHKWGSSMMVILIFLHMGRTFFFGAYKYPRELNWVIGVVLLILTMTMSFTGYLLPFDQRSYWASIVGVNINGTGPLVGPYLSDFLRAGPNFGATTLSRFYAIHMLLLPGAIAALMGFHLYLVAKLGTTAPPWQRATSSEELREEQVSS
;
A
#
# COMPACT_ATOMS: atom_id res chain seq x y z
N MET A 1 -21.41 -72.58 4.94
CA MET A 1 -20.39 -71.80 4.21
C MET A 1 -20.03 -70.56 5.03
N ALA A 2 -18.81 -70.48 5.57
CA ALA A 2 -18.36 -69.33 6.35
C ALA A 2 -18.01 -68.17 5.41
N LYS A 3 -18.61 -66.99 5.61
CA LYS A 3 -18.28 -65.77 4.85
C LYS A 3 -16.87 -65.31 5.21
N LEU A 4 -15.93 -65.47 4.29
CA LEU A 4 -14.57 -64.95 4.39
C LEU A 4 -14.63 -63.41 4.49
N LYS A 5 -14.32 -62.83 5.65
CA LYS A 5 -14.17 -61.38 5.78
C LYS A 5 -12.84 -60.98 5.17
N LEU A 6 -12.88 -60.39 3.98
CA LEU A 6 -11.70 -59.78 3.37
C LEU A 6 -11.27 -58.54 4.18
N PRO A 7 -9.98 -58.35 4.45
CA PRO A 7 -9.49 -57.14 5.10
C PRO A 7 -9.71 -55.94 4.17
N VAL A 8 -10.24 -54.86 4.74
CA VAL A 8 -10.51 -53.62 4.01
C VAL A 8 -9.17 -53.02 3.55
N PRO A 9 -9.03 -52.59 2.27
CA PRO A 9 -7.79 -51.98 1.79
C PRO A 9 -7.47 -50.70 2.59
N PRO A 10 -6.19 -50.42 2.84
CA PRO A 10 -5.78 -49.22 3.57
C PRO A 10 -6.24 -47.98 2.80
N ILE A 11 -7.00 -47.12 3.50
CA ILE A 11 -7.53 -45.89 2.94
C ILE A 11 -6.34 -44.97 2.55
N PRO A 12 -6.29 -44.47 1.30
CA PRO A 12 -5.28 -43.51 0.85
C PRO A 12 -5.18 -42.32 1.82
N PRO A 13 -3.98 -41.76 2.07
CA PRO A 13 -3.81 -40.66 3.00
C PRO A 13 -4.73 -39.46 2.74
N GLN A 14 -5.11 -39.21 1.47
CA GLN A 14 -6.02 -38.12 1.09
C GLN A 14 -7.49 -38.36 1.48
N LEU A 15 -7.88 -39.60 1.78
CA LEU A 15 -9.24 -39.99 2.14
C LEU A 15 -9.42 -40.23 3.65
N LYS A 16 -8.37 -39.98 4.45
CA LYS A 16 -8.48 -40.06 5.91
C LYS A 16 -9.26 -38.84 6.43
N PRO A 17 -10.27 -39.03 7.29
CA PRO A 17 -10.98 -37.91 7.89
C PRO A 17 -10.00 -37.06 8.73
N LEU A 18 -10.16 -35.75 8.66
CA LEU A 18 -9.34 -34.80 9.41
C LEU A 18 -9.41 -35.12 10.91
N PRO A 19 -8.30 -34.94 11.66
CA PRO A 19 -8.29 -35.19 13.09
C PRO A 19 -9.30 -34.28 13.79
N LYS A 20 -10.04 -34.87 14.74
CA LYS A 20 -11.04 -34.16 15.55
C LYS A 20 -10.39 -33.00 16.30
N ARG A 21 -10.88 -31.77 16.09
CA ARG A 21 -10.40 -30.58 16.80
C ARG A 21 -10.77 -30.65 18.29
N PRO A 22 -9.85 -30.31 19.22
CA PRO A 22 -10.14 -30.26 20.65
C PRO A 22 -11.26 -29.23 20.96
N GLY A 23 -12.21 -29.60 21.82
CA GLY A 23 -13.24 -28.68 22.35
C GLY A 23 -14.56 -28.59 21.57
N LYS A 24 -14.73 -29.31 20.44
CA LYS A 24 -16.03 -29.40 19.75
C LYS A 24 -16.87 -30.59 20.25
N VAL A 25 -18.14 -30.34 20.55
CA VAL A 25 -19.16 -31.38 20.78
C VAL A 25 -19.63 -31.87 19.42
N TYR A 26 -19.44 -33.16 19.14
CA TYR A 26 -19.83 -33.76 17.87
C TYR A 26 -21.28 -34.26 17.98
N GLY A 27 -22.24 -33.45 17.53
CA GLY A 27 -23.68 -33.74 17.45
C GLY A 27 -24.28 -33.34 16.09
N PRO A 28 -25.61 -33.43 15.88
CA PRO A 28 -26.26 -32.96 14.66
C PRO A 28 -25.97 -31.46 14.47
N GLN A 29 -25.24 -31.14 13.41
CA GLN A 29 -24.78 -29.78 13.17
C GLN A 29 -25.90 -28.93 12.55
N THR A 30 -26.01 -27.70 13.01
CA THR A 30 -26.88 -26.69 12.41
C THR A 30 -26.32 -26.21 11.06
N PRO A 31 -27.14 -25.65 10.15
CA PRO A 31 -26.65 -25.12 8.87
C PRO A 31 -25.54 -24.06 9.00
N LEU A 32 -25.56 -23.28 10.08
CA LEU A 32 -24.53 -22.30 10.40
C LEU A 32 -23.20 -22.95 10.81
N GLU A 33 -23.24 -24.07 11.52
CA GLU A 33 -22.04 -24.83 11.89
C GLU A 33 -21.42 -25.52 10.67
N HIS A 34 -22.25 -26.05 9.77
CA HIS A 34 -21.81 -26.57 8.48
C HIS A 34 -21.14 -25.49 7.62
N ALA A 35 -21.73 -24.29 7.55
CA ALA A 35 -21.13 -23.16 6.83
C ALA A 35 -19.80 -22.72 7.47
N GLY A 36 -19.73 -22.69 8.81
CA GLY A 36 -18.51 -22.39 9.55
C GLY A 36 -17.41 -23.44 9.36
N GLU A 37 -17.76 -24.73 9.31
CA GLU A 37 -16.81 -25.82 9.03
C GLU A 37 -16.35 -25.82 7.57
N ALA A 38 -17.23 -25.55 6.62
CA ALA A 38 -16.88 -25.39 5.22
C ALA A 38 -15.91 -24.21 5.01
N ALA A 39 -16.19 -23.06 5.64
CA ALA A 39 -15.30 -21.91 5.62
C ALA A 39 -13.94 -22.23 6.28
N ALA A 40 -13.93 -22.89 7.44
CA ALA A 40 -12.69 -23.27 8.12
C ALA A 40 -11.87 -24.30 7.33
N THR A 41 -12.54 -25.20 6.59
CA THR A 41 -11.90 -26.19 5.72
C THR A 41 -11.32 -25.52 4.48
N ALA A 42 -12.06 -24.59 3.85
CA ALA A 42 -11.57 -23.80 2.72
C ALA A 42 -10.35 -22.95 3.12
N VAL A 43 -10.40 -22.28 4.27
CA VAL A 43 -9.26 -21.53 4.82
C VAL A 43 -8.08 -22.46 5.09
N GLY A 44 -8.31 -23.63 5.70
CA GLY A 44 -7.26 -24.62 5.94
C GLY A 44 -6.61 -25.14 4.66
N TRP A 45 -7.41 -25.41 3.62
CA TRP A 45 -6.94 -25.87 2.31
C TRP A 45 -6.09 -24.82 1.59
N ILE A 46 -6.45 -23.53 1.70
CA ILE A 46 -5.67 -22.41 1.16
C ILE A 46 -4.37 -22.28 1.95
N ASP A 47 -4.45 -22.32 3.27
CA ASP A 47 -3.28 -22.17 4.15
C ASP A 47 -2.27 -23.30 3.96
N GLU A 48 -2.73 -24.54 3.76
CA GLU A 48 -1.86 -25.69 3.44
C GLU A 48 -1.06 -25.47 2.14
N ARG A 49 -1.64 -24.79 1.15
CA ARG A 49 -0.99 -24.53 -0.15
C ARG A 49 -0.13 -23.29 -0.16
N THR A 50 -0.52 -22.28 0.60
CA THR A 50 0.09 -20.95 0.51
C THR A 50 0.97 -20.62 1.72
N SER A 51 0.79 -21.33 2.84
CA SER A 51 1.38 -21.05 4.15
C SER A 51 1.23 -19.58 4.58
N LEU A 52 0.21 -18.88 4.06
CA LEU A 52 0.04 -17.44 4.25
C LEU A 52 -0.31 -17.08 5.70
N SER A 53 -0.97 -17.98 6.45
CA SER A 53 -1.37 -17.69 7.83
C SER A 53 -0.17 -17.52 8.76
N GLY A 54 0.96 -18.19 8.48
CA GLY A 54 2.20 -18.04 9.22
C GLY A 54 2.77 -16.63 9.09
N ALA A 55 2.88 -16.13 7.84
CA ALA A 55 3.34 -14.77 7.55
C ALA A 55 2.39 -13.70 8.13
N ALA A 56 1.08 -13.90 8.00
CA ALA A 56 0.08 -12.99 8.54
C ALA A 56 0.10 -12.93 10.07
N ARG A 57 0.21 -14.08 10.75
CA ARG A 57 0.37 -14.14 12.22
C ARG A 57 1.66 -13.47 12.66
N TRP A 58 2.77 -13.73 11.96
CA TRP A 58 4.05 -13.06 12.25
C TRP A 58 3.95 -11.54 12.13
N MET A 59 3.26 -11.03 11.12
CA MET A 59 3.04 -9.59 10.94
C MET A 59 2.12 -9.00 12.03
N MET A 60 1.00 -9.66 12.36
CA MET A 60 0.02 -9.14 13.31
C MET A 60 0.45 -9.23 14.78
N PHE A 61 1.16 -10.31 15.16
CA PHE A 61 1.54 -10.57 16.56
C PHE A 61 2.96 -10.12 16.90
N ARG A 62 3.52 -9.22 16.10
CA ARG A 62 4.81 -8.60 16.40
C ARG A 62 4.73 -7.80 17.71
N LYS A 63 5.75 -7.97 18.55
CA LYS A 63 5.95 -7.14 19.74
C LYS A 63 6.28 -5.70 19.33
N VAL A 64 5.52 -4.74 19.84
CA VAL A 64 5.81 -3.30 19.71
C VAL A 64 6.51 -2.85 21.00
N PRO A 65 7.54 -1.99 20.93
CA PRO A 65 8.17 -1.43 22.13
C PRO A 65 7.12 -0.80 23.05
N LYS A 66 7.32 -0.86 24.38
CA LYS A 66 6.43 -0.18 25.32
C LYS A 66 6.56 1.35 25.14
N GLY A 67 5.55 2.13 25.50
CA GLY A 67 5.63 3.61 25.48
C GLY A 67 5.47 4.26 24.09
N THR A 68 4.97 3.52 23.11
CA THR A 68 4.58 4.03 21.79
C THR A 68 3.48 5.09 21.90
N ASN A 69 3.56 6.15 21.10
CA ASN A 69 2.55 7.20 21.04
C ASN A 69 1.94 7.34 19.64
N TRP A 70 1.01 8.28 19.48
CA TRP A 70 0.31 8.52 18.22
C TRP A 70 1.22 8.83 17.03
N PHE A 71 2.44 9.34 17.22
CA PHE A 71 3.35 9.61 16.10
C PHE A 71 3.81 8.33 15.37
N TYR A 72 3.67 7.15 15.97
CA TYR A 72 3.96 5.87 15.31
C TYR A 72 2.87 5.45 14.32
N THR A 73 1.67 6.03 14.38
CA THR A 73 0.58 5.73 13.43
C THR A 73 0.66 6.54 12.15
N LEU A 74 1.55 7.53 12.06
CA LEU A 74 1.71 8.38 10.87
C LEU A 74 2.06 7.59 9.61
N GLY A 75 2.85 6.51 9.74
CA GLY A 75 3.16 5.62 8.61
C GLY A 75 1.92 4.89 8.09
N SER A 76 1.14 4.27 8.99
CA SER A 76 -0.12 3.60 8.62
C SER A 76 -1.18 4.59 8.13
N ALA A 77 -1.23 5.80 8.67
CA ALA A 77 -2.13 6.86 8.20
C ALA A 77 -1.78 7.27 6.76
N THR A 78 -0.49 7.45 6.45
CA THR A 78 -0.01 7.75 5.09
C THR A 78 -0.37 6.62 4.11
N MET A 79 -0.18 5.35 4.52
CA MET A 79 -0.58 4.18 3.73
C MET A 79 -2.09 4.15 3.49
N PHE A 80 -2.89 4.42 4.52
CA PHE A 80 -4.35 4.50 4.39
C PHE A 80 -4.77 5.61 3.43
N SER A 81 -4.15 6.79 3.51
CA SER A 81 -4.40 7.87 2.55
C SER A 81 -4.07 7.44 1.13
N PHE A 82 -2.94 6.75 0.89
CA PHE A 82 -2.61 6.20 -0.42
C PHE A 82 -3.68 5.22 -0.94
N LEU A 83 -4.16 4.29 -0.09
CA LEU A 83 -5.23 3.36 -0.48
C LEU A 83 -6.54 4.09 -0.81
N SER A 84 -6.90 5.10 -0.02
CA SER A 84 -8.05 5.96 -0.30
C SER A 84 -7.90 6.70 -1.63
N GLN A 85 -6.71 7.24 -1.94
CA GLN A 85 -6.40 7.86 -3.23
C GLN A 85 -6.48 6.86 -4.39
N ALA A 86 -5.98 5.64 -4.23
CA ALA A 86 -6.06 4.61 -5.25
C ALA A 86 -7.52 4.24 -5.57
N VAL A 87 -8.34 4.01 -4.53
CA VAL A 87 -9.75 3.65 -4.69
C VAL A 87 -10.54 4.79 -5.34
N THR A 88 -10.43 6.00 -4.80
CA THR A 88 -11.11 7.17 -5.37
C THR A 88 -10.64 7.46 -6.80
N GLY A 89 -9.33 7.32 -7.07
CA GLY A 89 -8.76 7.51 -8.39
C GLY A 89 -9.28 6.51 -9.42
N ILE A 90 -9.48 5.24 -9.04
CA ILE A 90 -10.11 4.24 -9.91
C ILE A 90 -11.53 4.65 -10.30
N PHE A 91 -12.34 5.13 -9.35
CA PHE A 91 -13.69 5.60 -9.67
C PHE A 91 -13.69 6.82 -10.58
N LEU A 92 -12.80 7.79 -10.34
CA LEU A 92 -12.67 8.97 -11.20
C LEU A 92 -12.22 8.59 -12.61
N ALA A 93 -11.30 7.62 -12.74
CA ALA A 93 -10.80 7.14 -14.01
C ALA A 93 -11.89 6.50 -14.90
N MET A 94 -13.00 6.01 -14.32
CA MET A 94 -14.13 5.46 -15.09
C MET A 94 -14.93 6.54 -15.84
N TYR A 95 -14.87 7.80 -15.40
CA TYR A 95 -15.62 8.92 -15.99
C TYR A 95 -14.72 9.97 -16.65
N TYR A 96 -13.45 10.04 -16.27
CA TYR A 96 -12.51 11.03 -16.77
C TYR A 96 -12.11 10.77 -18.23
N VAL A 97 -12.07 11.84 -19.03
CA VAL A 97 -11.65 11.77 -20.44
C VAL A 97 -10.33 12.53 -20.63
N PRO A 98 -9.19 11.86 -20.86
CA PRO A 98 -7.89 12.50 -21.04
C PRO A 98 -7.75 13.14 -22.44
N SER A 99 -8.52 14.19 -22.70
CA SER A 99 -8.50 14.97 -23.96
C SER A 99 -8.43 16.46 -23.65
N SER A 100 -7.59 17.20 -24.38
CA SER A 100 -7.45 18.65 -24.20
C SER A 100 -8.76 19.44 -24.39
N THR A 101 -9.73 18.87 -25.09
CA THR A 101 -11.05 19.48 -25.34
C THR A 101 -12.16 19.01 -24.40
N ARG A 102 -11.97 17.87 -23.72
CA ARG A 102 -13.04 17.23 -22.92
C ARG A 102 -12.66 16.98 -21.46
N ALA A 103 -11.39 17.12 -21.07
CA ALA A 103 -10.93 16.84 -19.72
C ALA A 103 -11.65 17.70 -18.68
N TYR A 104 -11.68 19.01 -18.89
CA TYR A 104 -12.39 19.93 -17.99
C TYR A 104 -13.88 19.61 -17.87
N GLU A 105 -14.55 19.37 -19.00
CA GLU A 105 -15.97 19.03 -19.01
C GLU A 105 -16.25 17.68 -18.33
N SER A 106 -15.35 16.70 -18.45
CA SER A 106 -15.48 15.42 -17.74
C SER A 106 -15.39 15.57 -16.23
N ILE A 107 -14.54 16.48 -15.72
CA ILE A 107 -14.50 16.81 -14.29
C ILE A 107 -15.76 17.54 -13.85
N ARG A 108 -16.28 18.47 -14.67
CA ARG A 108 -17.56 19.13 -14.40
C ARG A 108 -18.70 18.11 -14.32
N TYR A 109 -18.77 17.16 -15.25
CA TYR A 109 -19.75 16.07 -15.24
C TYR A 109 -19.65 15.21 -13.98
N ILE A 110 -18.44 14.82 -13.57
CA ILE A 110 -18.20 14.09 -12.32
C ILE A 110 -18.77 14.86 -11.12
N ASN A 111 -18.55 16.16 -11.04
CA ASN A 111 -19.01 16.94 -9.90
C ASN A 111 -20.54 17.15 -9.88
N ASN A 112 -21.16 17.35 -11.03
CA ASN A 112 -22.56 17.81 -11.07
C ASN A 112 -23.57 16.71 -11.36
N ASP A 113 -23.19 15.68 -12.12
CA ASP A 113 -24.14 14.74 -12.73
C ASP A 113 -23.96 13.29 -12.25
N VAL A 114 -22.75 12.92 -11.80
CA VAL A 114 -22.46 11.57 -11.29
C VAL A 114 -22.91 11.42 -9.84
N PHE A 115 -23.63 10.34 -9.53
CA PHE A 115 -24.02 10.02 -8.15
C PHE A 115 -22.80 9.93 -7.23
N LEU A 116 -22.77 10.76 -6.17
CA LEU A 116 -21.64 10.92 -5.25
C LEU A 116 -20.32 11.34 -5.91
N GLY A 117 -20.34 11.83 -7.16
CA GLY A 117 -19.12 12.15 -7.90
C GLY A 117 -18.35 13.32 -7.29
N GLU A 118 -19.02 14.40 -6.88
CA GLU A 118 -18.39 15.51 -6.14
C GLU A 118 -17.73 15.03 -4.84
N PHE A 119 -18.39 14.14 -4.11
CA PHE A 119 -17.85 13.58 -2.86
C PHE A 119 -16.58 12.77 -3.11
N VAL A 120 -16.59 11.85 -4.08
CA VAL A 120 -15.43 11.03 -4.45
C VAL A 120 -14.29 11.91 -4.98
N HIS A 121 -14.60 12.88 -5.83
CA HIS A 121 -13.62 13.82 -6.34
C HIS A 121 -13.03 14.70 -5.22
N GLY A 122 -13.87 15.15 -4.28
CA GLY A 122 -13.46 15.88 -3.08
C GLY A 122 -12.54 15.04 -2.19
N MET A 123 -12.87 13.78 -1.94
CA MET A 123 -12.01 12.84 -1.21
C MET A 123 -10.66 12.66 -1.90
N HIS A 124 -10.63 12.58 -3.24
CA HIS A 124 -9.39 12.48 -3.99
C HIS A 124 -8.56 13.76 -3.83
N LYS A 125 -9.15 14.93 -4.12
CA LYS A 125 -8.48 16.23 -4.05
C LYS A 125 -7.94 16.55 -2.65
N TRP A 126 -8.79 16.47 -1.63
CA TRP A 126 -8.39 16.78 -0.25
C TRP A 126 -7.54 15.67 0.38
N GLY A 127 -7.80 14.42 0.03
CA GLY A 127 -7.00 13.28 0.48
C GLY A 127 -5.57 13.32 -0.06
N SER A 128 -5.34 13.88 -1.25
CA SER A 128 -3.99 14.15 -1.78
C SER A 128 -3.22 15.11 -0.86
N SER A 129 -3.84 16.24 -0.48
CA SER A 129 -3.23 17.19 0.47
C SER A 129 -2.96 16.56 1.84
N MET A 130 -3.90 15.75 2.35
CA MET A 130 -3.70 15.01 3.60
C MET A 130 -2.54 14.02 3.50
N MET A 131 -2.41 13.29 2.39
CA MET A 131 -1.31 12.36 2.17
C MET A 131 0.05 13.07 2.20
N VAL A 132 0.15 14.24 1.55
CA VAL A 132 1.37 15.06 1.56
C VAL A 132 1.71 15.52 2.98
N ILE A 133 0.73 16.03 3.75
CA ILE A 133 0.97 16.43 5.14
C ILE A 133 1.44 15.24 5.99
N LEU A 134 0.76 14.09 5.88
CA LEU A 134 1.06 12.90 6.66
C LEU A 134 2.46 12.35 6.35
N ILE A 135 2.88 12.32 5.08
CA ILE A 135 4.23 11.84 4.73
C ILE A 135 5.30 12.79 5.27
N PHE A 136 5.09 14.11 5.24
CA PHE A 136 6.03 15.06 5.86
C PHE A 136 6.11 14.89 7.38
N LEU A 137 4.98 14.71 8.06
CA LEU A 137 4.96 14.43 9.50
C LEU A 137 5.65 13.09 9.81
N HIS A 138 5.43 12.07 8.98
CA HIS A 138 6.09 10.77 9.12
C HIS A 138 7.62 10.88 8.93
N MET A 139 8.07 11.67 7.96
CA MET A 139 9.49 11.98 7.74
C MET A 139 10.08 12.76 8.93
N GLY A 140 9.38 13.77 9.44
CA GLY A 140 9.79 14.52 10.63
C GLY A 140 9.98 13.60 11.83
N ARG A 141 8.97 12.75 12.12
CA ARG A 141 9.05 11.76 13.20
C ARG A 141 10.24 10.82 13.03
N THR A 142 10.44 10.26 11.83
CA THR A 142 11.52 9.29 11.59
C THR A 142 12.90 9.92 11.74
N PHE A 143 13.04 11.19 11.37
CA PHE A 143 14.25 11.98 11.59
C PHE A 143 14.48 12.26 13.08
N PHE A 144 13.53 12.89 13.79
CA PHE A 144 13.70 13.26 15.19
C PHE A 144 13.85 12.07 16.14
N PHE A 145 13.27 10.91 15.79
CA PHE A 145 13.35 9.70 16.61
C PHE A 145 14.58 8.84 16.26
N GLY A 146 15.43 9.30 15.32
CA GLY A 146 16.61 8.57 14.87
C GLY A 146 16.28 7.21 14.24
N ALA A 147 15.08 7.05 13.71
CA ALA A 147 14.59 5.76 13.21
C ALA A 147 15.30 5.30 11.93
N TYR A 148 16.00 6.21 11.23
CA TYR A 148 16.79 5.95 10.04
C TYR A 148 18.18 5.35 10.32
N LYS A 149 18.67 5.39 11.58
CA LYS A 149 19.98 4.85 11.95
C LYS A 149 20.04 3.33 11.78
N TYR A 150 21.26 2.79 11.77
CA TYR A 150 21.54 1.35 11.69
C TYR A 150 20.57 0.52 12.55
N PRO A 151 19.98 -0.57 12.01
CA PRO A 151 20.16 -1.17 10.68
C PRO A 151 19.08 -0.76 9.64
N ARG A 152 18.50 0.45 9.74
CA ARG A 152 17.30 0.89 8.97
C ARG A 152 17.58 1.93 7.87
N GLU A 153 18.82 2.08 7.45
CA GLU A 153 19.24 3.05 6.44
C GLU A 153 18.54 2.81 5.10
N LEU A 154 18.45 1.55 4.67
CA LEU A 154 17.75 1.19 3.43
C LEU A 154 16.26 1.55 3.49
N ASN A 155 15.63 1.33 4.66
CA ASN A 155 14.23 1.70 4.85
C ASN A 155 14.02 3.21 4.74
N TRP A 156 14.97 4.00 5.25
CA TRP A 156 14.97 5.47 5.10
C TRP A 156 15.13 5.91 3.65
N VAL A 157 16.08 5.33 2.90
CA VAL A 157 16.27 5.65 1.47
C VAL A 157 14.99 5.39 0.68
N ILE A 158 14.34 4.24 0.91
CA ILE A 158 13.04 3.93 0.30
C ILE A 158 11.98 4.96 0.70
N GLY A 159 11.95 5.38 1.98
CA GLY A 159 11.05 6.44 2.46
C GLY A 159 11.25 7.77 1.74
N VAL A 160 12.50 8.19 1.50
CA VAL A 160 12.83 9.39 0.72
C VAL A 160 12.37 9.26 -0.73
N VAL A 161 12.57 8.10 -1.36
CA VAL A 161 12.07 7.85 -2.72
C VAL A 161 10.54 7.89 -2.76
N LEU A 162 9.86 7.31 -1.77
CA LEU A 162 8.39 7.37 -1.64
C LEU A 162 7.89 8.80 -1.45
N LEU A 163 8.62 9.65 -0.72
CA LEU A 163 8.33 11.08 -0.62
C LEU A 163 8.37 11.75 -2.00
N ILE A 164 9.45 11.56 -2.76
CA ILE A 164 9.61 12.13 -4.11
C ILE A 164 8.50 11.65 -5.05
N LEU A 165 8.18 10.35 -5.02
CA LEU A 165 7.10 9.79 -5.82
C LEU A 165 5.73 10.35 -5.41
N THR A 166 5.48 10.56 -4.12
CA THR A 166 4.24 11.17 -3.63
C THR A 166 4.10 12.63 -4.08
N MET A 167 5.20 13.41 -4.04
CA MET A 167 5.21 14.78 -4.55
C MET A 167 4.95 14.80 -6.07
N THR A 168 5.56 13.89 -6.82
CA THR A 168 5.34 13.74 -8.26
C THR A 168 3.90 13.31 -8.57
N MET A 169 3.33 12.43 -7.75
CA MET A 169 1.94 12.00 -7.84
C MET A 169 0.99 13.18 -7.63
N SER A 170 1.21 13.99 -6.59
CA SER A 170 0.42 15.21 -6.34
C SER A 170 0.51 16.21 -7.50
N PHE A 171 1.72 16.43 -8.04
CA PHE A 171 1.91 17.32 -9.19
C PHE A 171 1.19 16.81 -10.44
N THR A 172 1.38 15.54 -10.82
CA THR A 172 0.77 14.98 -12.04
C THR A 172 -0.76 14.97 -11.98
N GLY A 173 -1.35 14.74 -10.80
CA GLY A 173 -2.80 14.81 -10.60
C GLY A 173 -3.36 16.22 -10.73
N TYR A 174 -2.61 17.22 -10.27
CA TYR A 174 -2.95 18.63 -10.40
C TYR A 174 -3.09 19.08 -11.87
N LEU A 175 -2.47 18.37 -12.82
CA LEU A 175 -2.52 18.72 -14.24
C LEU A 175 -3.79 18.22 -14.95
N LEU A 176 -4.45 17.19 -14.40
CA LEU A 176 -5.52 16.46 -15.08
C LEU A 176 -6.83 17.25 -15.29
N PRO A 177 -7.25 18.18 -14.41
CA PRO A 177 -8.44 19.00 -14.68
C PRO A 177 -8.32 19.86 -15.94
N PHE A 178 -7.10 20.14 -16.37
CA PHE A 178 -6.79 20.87 -17.60
C PHE A 178 -7.45 22.26 -17.67
N ASP A 179 -7.56 22.95 -16.53
CA ASP A 179 -7.93 24.36 -16.45
C ASP A 179 -6.70 25.26 -16.72
N GLN A 180 -6.88 26.58 -16.69
CA GLN A 180 -5.77 27.52 -16.94
C GLN A 180 -4.61 27.34 -15.96
N ARG A 181 -4.88 27.00 -14.70
CA ARG A 181 -3.83 26.81 -13.69
C ARG A 181 -3.06 25.52 -13.94
N SER A 182 -3.76 24.43 -14.21
CA SER A 182 -3.18 23.13 -14.60
C SER A 182 -2.33 23.25 -15.87
N TYR A 183 -2.81 23.98 -16.88
CA TYR A 183 -2.09 24.16 -18.15
C TYR A 183 -0.76 24.90 -17.94
N TRP A 184 -0.77 26.05 -17.27
CA TRP A 184 0.46 26.81 -17.02
C TRP A 184 1.41 26.08 -16.05
N ALA A 185 0.88 25.39 -15.04
CA ALA A 185 1.68 24.54 -14.15
C ALA A 185 2.37 23.41 -14.93
N SER A 186 1.71 22.81 -15.93
CA SER A 186 2.30 21.79 -16.80
C SER A 186 3.49 22.34 -17.58
N ILE A 187 3.34 23.52 -18.19
CA ILE A 187 4.40 24.20 -18.94
C ILE A 187 5.61 24.46 -18.05
N VAL A 188 5.38 25.07 -16.88
CA VAL A 188 6.45 25.39 -15.92
C VAL A 188 7.16 24.12 -15.44
N GLY A 189 6.41 23.08 -15.04
CA GLY A 189 7.00 21.84 -14.53
C GLY A 189 7.85 21.10 -15.56
N VAL A 190 7.40 21.02 -16.81
CA VAL A 190 8.18 20.40 -17.89
C VAL A 190 9.42 21.24 -18.23
N ASN A 191 9.30 22.57 -18.27
CA ASN A 191 10.43 23.45 -18.53
C ASN A 191 11.50 23.33 -17.42
N ILE A 192 11.10 23.23 -16.15
CA ILE A 192 12.03 23.00 -15.03
C ILE A 192 12.77 21.67 -15.23
N ASN A 193 12.06 20.59 -15.56
CA ASN A 193 12.69 19.30 -15.86
C ASN A 193 13.67 19.39 -17.05
N GLY A 194 13.39 20.26 -18.02
CA GLY A 194 14.25 20.55 -19.17
C GLY A 194 15.61 21.18 -18.81
N THR A 195 15.73 21.80 -17.64
CA THR A 195 16.99 22.45 -17.21
C THR A 195 18.04 21.47 -16.67
N GLY A 196 17.65 20.22 -16.39
CA GLY A 196 18.56 19.20 -15.90
C GLY A 196 19.67 18.88 -16.92
N PRO A 197 20.94 18.76 -16.50
CA PRO A 197 22.02 18.42 -17.42
C PRO A 197 21.82 17.00 -17.98
N LEU A 198 22.23 16.79 -19.23
CA LEU A 198 22.21 15.51 -19.97
C LEU A 198 20.81 14.93 -20.24
N VAL A 199 20.04 14.62 -19.21
CA VAL A 199 18.74 13.91 -19.32
C VAL A 199 17.56 14.88 -19.41
N GLY A 200 17.69 16.10 -18.90
CA GLY A 200 16.60 17.08 -18.82
C GLY A 200 15.93 17.37 -20.16
N PRO A 201 16.67 17.70 -21.23
CA PRO A 201 16.09 17.96 -22.55
C PRO A 201 15.28 16.78 -23.10
N TYR A 202 15.81 15.56 -23.00
CA TYR A 202 15.12 14.35 -23.46
C TYR A 202 13.87 14.05 -22.63
N LEU A 203 13.94 14.24 -21.31
CA LEU A 203 12.80 14.07 -20.42
C LEU A 203 11.71 15.11 -20.70
N SER A 204 12.08 16.36 -20.94
CA SER A 204 11.15 17.44 -21.28
C SER A 204 10.43 17.15 -22.60
N ASP A 205 11.14 16.74 -23.64
CA ASP A 205 10.56 16.34 -24.92
C ASP A 205 9.65 15.13 -24.79
N PHE A 206 10.06 14.14 -24.00
CA PHE A 206 9.24 12.98 -23.68
C PHE A 206 7.97 13.36 -22.91
N LEU A 207 8.03 14.28 -21.95
CA LEU A 207 6.84 14.70 -21.21
C LEU A 207 5.91 15.56 -22.07
N ARG A 208 6.47 16.44 -22.91
CA ARG A 208 5.69 17.35 -23.77
C ARG A 208 4.96 16.63 -24.89
N ALA A 209 5.52 15.56 -25.45
CA ALA A 209 4.86 14.75 -26.47
C ALA A 209 4.48 15.47 -27.78
N GLY A 210 5.26 16.47 -28.17
CA GLY A 210 5.03 17.25 -29.39
C GLY A 210 5.57 18.67 -29.29
N PRO A 211 5.41 19.47 -30.36
CA PRO A 211 5.88 20.86 -30.40
C PRO A 211 5.13 21.76 -29.42
N ASN A 212 3.85 21.47 -29.15
CA ASN A 212 2.99 22.22 -28.25
C ASN A 212 2.37 21.30 -27.19
N PHE A 213 2.00 21.88 -26.05
CA PHE A 213 1.18 21.19 -25.05
C PHE A 213 -0.21 20.93 -25.62
N GLY A 214 -0.60 19.66 -25.67
CA GLY A 214 -1.85 19.25 -26.30
C GLY A 214 -2.40 17.93 -25.76
N ALA A 215 -3.28 17.31 -26.55
CA ALA A 215 -3.96 16.07 -26.16
C ALA A 215 -3.00 14.92 -25.83
N THR A 216 -1.91 14.79 -26.59
CA THR A 216 -0.89 13.75 -26.36
C THR A 216 -0.17 13.93 -25.03
N THR A 217 0.18 15.17 -24.66
CA THR A 217 0.79 15.51 -23.37
C THR A 217 -0.12 15.08 -22.21
N LEU A 218 -1.41 15.43 -22.29
CA LEU A 218 -2.38 15.12 -21.24
C LEU A 218 -2.58 13.60 -21.09
N SER A 219 -2.69 12.87 -22.20
CA SER A 219 -2.79 11.40 -22.16
C SER A 219 -1.56 10.73 -21.52
N ARG A 220 -0.35 11.28 -21.71
CA ARG A 220 0.87 10.78 -21.04
C ARG A 220 0.84 11.06 -19.54
N PHE A 221 0.51 12.28 -19.14
CA PHE A 221 0.36 12.59 -17.72
C PHE A 221 -0.72 11.74 -17.04
N TYR A 222 -1.83 11.48 -17.72
CA TYR A 222 -2.85 10.55 -17.24
C TYR A 222 -2.30 9.13 -17.03
N ALA A 223 -1.58 8.57 -18.01
CA ALA A 223 -0.97 7.25 -17.86
C ALA A 223 0.08 7.21 -16.74
N ILE A 224 0.89 8.26 -16.59
CA ILE A 224 1.88 8.37 -15.52
C ILE A 224 1.19 8.43 -14.15
N HIS A 225 0.15 9.25 -14.02
CA HIS A 225 -0.57 9.47 -12.77
C HIS A 225 -1.41 8.26 -12.36
N MET A 226 -2.11 7.62 -13.29
CA MET A 226 -3.04 6.54 -12.97
C MET A 226 -2.34 5.18 -12.83
N LEU A 227 -1.31 4.91 -13.65
CA LEU A 227 -0.67 3.60 -13.74
C LEU A 227 0.76 3.60 -13.17
N LEU A 228 1.65 4.40 -13.75
CA LEU A 228 3.09 4.27 -13.49
C LEU A 228 3.46 4.64 -12.04
N LEU A 229 3.04 5.82 -11.57
CA LEU A 229 3.38 6.31 -10.24
C LEU A 229 2.69 5.51 -9.13
N PRO A 230 1.37 5.22 -9.18
CA PRO A 230 0.74 4.39 -8.15
C PRO A 230 1.32 2.98 -8.10
N GLY A 231 1.63 2.38 -9.25
CA GLY A 231 2.30 1.07 -9.30
C GLY A 231 3.68 1.08 -8.65
N ALA A 232 4.50 2.09 -8.96
CA ALA A 232 5.82 2.26 -8.35
C ALA A 232 5.73 2.52 -6.84
N ILE A 233 4.80 3.37 -6.41
CA ILE A 233 4.54 3.64 -4.99
C ILE A 233 4.09 2.36 -4.28
N ALA A 234 3.15 1.60 -4.84
CA ALA A 234 2.65 0.37 -4.24
C ALA A 234 3.78 -0.68 -4.07
N ALA A 235 4.63 -0.85 -5.09
CA ALA A 235 5.76 -1.78 -5.04
C ALA A 235 6.78 -1.37 -3.95
N LEU A 236 7.19 -0.11 -3.94
CA LEU A 236 8.14 0.40 -2.94
C LEU A 236 7.53 0.45 -1.54
N MET A 237 6.24 0.75 -1.40
CA MET A 237 5.50 0.68 -0.14
C MET A 237 5.50 -0.74 0.42
N GLY A 238 5.23 -1.74 -0.42
CA GLY A 238 5.32 -3.15 -0.05
C GLY A 238 6.72 -3.52 0.47
N PHE A 239 7.77 -3.09 -0.23
CA PHE A 239 9.15 -3.32 0.21
C PHE A 239 9.50 -2.57 1.50
N HIS A 240 9.03 -1.34 1.65
CA HIS A 240 9.18 -0.53 2.87
C HIS A 240 8.52 -1.22 4.07
N LEU A 241 7.29 -1.69 3.93
CA LEU A 241 6.57 -2.42 4.98
C LEU A 241 7.23 -3.76 5.31
N TYR A 242 7.76 -4.47 4.32
CA TYR A 242 8.53 -5.69 4.54
C TYR A 242 9.77 -5.43 5.41
N LEU A 243 10.55 -4.39 5.12
CA LEU A 243 11.72 -4.04 5.92
C LEU A 243 11.33 -3.60 7.34
N VAL A 244 10.25 -2.81 7.48
CA VAL A 244 9.72 -2.47 8.79
C VAL A 244 9.36 -3.73 9.55
N ALA A 245 8.63 -4.68 8.94
CA ALA A 245 8.23 -5.94 9.56
C ALA A 245 9.44 -6.76 10.01
N LYS A 246 10.47 -6.86 9.17
CA LYS A 246 11.71 -7.61 9.43
C LYS A 246 12.60 -6.98 10.51
N LEU A 247 12.77 -5.65 10.49
CA LEU A 247 13.74 -4.94 11.34
C LEU A 247 13.15 -4.39 12.64
N GLY A 248 11.84 -4.45 12.83
CA GLY A 248 11.18 -3.89 14.00
C GLY A 248 11.07 -2.35 13.95
N THR A 249 10.37 -1.79 14.93
CA THR A 249 10.20 -0.34 15.11
C THR A 249 11.12 0.12 16.22
N THR A 250 11.74 1.29 16.02
CA THR A 250 12.58 1.92 17.05
C THR A 250 11.77 2.20 18.32
N ALA A 251 12.35 1.89 19.48
CA ALA A 251 11.83 2.33 20.75
C ALA A 251 11.79 3.88 20.80
N PRO A 252 10.90 4.47 21.59
CA PRO A 252 10.85 5.92 21.70
C PRO A 252 12.15 6.50 22.25
N PRO A 253 12.60 7.67 21.78
CA PRO A 253 13.89 8.25 22.18
C PRO A 253 13.98 8.62 23.67
N TRP A 254 12.84 8.73 24.37
CA TRP A 254 12.79 8.97 25.82
C TRP A 254 12.94 7.70 26.66
N GLN A 255 12.93 6.51 26.05
CA GLN A 255 13.26 5.28 26.75
C GLN A 255 14.78 5.08 26.73
N ARG A 256 15.37 4.89 27.91
CA ARG A 256 16.77 4.48 28.01
C ARG A 256 16.90 3.10 27.36
N ALA A 257 17.92 2.93 26.52
CA ALA A 257 18.36 1.60 26.15
C ALA A 257 18.68 0.85 27.46
N THR A 258 18.07 -0.32 27.66
CA THR A 258 18.53 -1.22 28.72
C THR A 258 20.02 -1.44 28.48
N SER A 259 20.81 -1.29 29.55
CA SER A 259 22.26 -1.41 29.47
C SER A 259 22.61 -2.77 28.87
N SER A 260 23.74 -2.81 28.17
CA SER A 260 24.33 -3.98 27.50
C SER A 260 24.62 -5.18 28.41
N GLU A 261 24.25 -5.13 29.69
CA GLU A 261 24.37 -6.24 30.64
C GLU A 261 23.28 -7.30 30.43
N GLU A 262 22.01 -6.92 30.23
CA GLU A 262 20.94 -7.91 29.96
C GLU A 262 21.17 -8.70 28.67
N LEU A 263 21.71 -8.04 27.63
CA LEU A 263 22.06 -8.68 26.36
C LEU A 263 23.29 -9.60 26.45
N ARG A 264 24.18 -9.37 27.42
CA ARG A 264 25.33 -10.24 27.71
C ARG A 264 24.91 -11.48 28.50
N GLU A 265 23.98 -11.34 29.45
CA GLU A 265 23.48 -12.47 30.23
C GLU A 265 22.69 -13.46 29.37
N GLU A 266 21.86 -12.99 28.44
CA GLU A 266 21.13 -13.85 27.50
C GLU A 266 22.04 -14.66 26.55
N GLN A 267 23.23 -14.15 26.20
CA GLN A 267 24.20 -14.86 25.36
C GLN A 267 25.09 -15.85 26.13
N VAL A 268 25.20 -15.69 27.45
CA VAL A 268 26.02 -16.58 28.30
C VAL A 268 25.17 -17.74 28.86
N SER A 269 23.84 -17.62 28.87
CA SER A 269 22.92 -18.64 29.41
C SER A 269 22.27 -19.56 28.36
N SER A 270 22.74 -19.57 27.10
CA SER A 270 22.26 -20.43 26.00
C SER A 270 23.39 -21.26 25.42
#